data_AF-A0AA47B2H1-F1
#
_entry.id   AF-A0AA47B2H1-F1
#
_cell.length_a   1.000
_cell.length_b   1.000
_cell.length_c   1.000
_cell.angle_alpha   90.00
_cell.angle_beta   90.00
_cell.angle_gamma   90.00
#
_symmetry.space_group_name_H-M   'P 1'
#
loop_
_entity.id
_entity.type
_entity.pdbx_description
1 polymer ?
#
loop_
_entity_poly.entity_id
_entity_poly.type
_entity_poly.pdbx_seq_one_letter_code
_entity_poly.pdbx_strand_id
1 'polypeptide(L)'
;MDKTIDLNLTFPDTKARWENFLINQGIKDFSSREVDVLDHTVGLIDEDGHLVGTGSIAGKVLKYIAVSNDNSVHGARFNQIVSALQEYLFSQKIYHSFVFTKAKYSSSFAHLGFNELAHTDTAAFLESGTPSIQDFLAKIPRIENQNQKEVAAIVMNANPFTLGHQKLVQLASSENDLVYVFVVATDASLFKTSERIDLVKKGTAKFKNVVVVSGGDYLVSRSTFPAYFLKSPDELITTQTEIDALIFKNIIAPELTIKKRYLGTEPFSRTTNFYNQSLQKILSPSIAVKIVHRFRDNEKIITATSVRQLIKNSDLKDISTLVPPTTMNFINENYQILQERIKKGMNIDGN
;
A
#
# COMPACT_ATOMS: atom_id res chain seq x y z
N MET A 1 -25.27 -23.24 19.68
CA MET A 1 -24.79 -22.73 18.38
C MET A 1 -23.91 -21.53 18.66
N ASP A 2 -22.75 -21.45 18.03
CA ASP A 2 -21.76 -20.39 18.31
C ASP A 2 -22.36 -19.00 18.08
N LYS A 3 -22.17 -18.11 19.05
CA LYS A 3 -22.72 -16.75 19.04
C LYS A 3 -21.66 -15.73 18.64
N THR A 4 -21.98 -14.91 17.64
CA THR A 4 -21.17 -13.74 17.29
C THR A 4 -21.38 -12.63 18.31
N ILE A 5 -20.28 -12.07 18.81
CA ILE A 5 -20.26 -10.93 19.74
C ILE A 5 -19.23 -9.88 19.31
N ASP A 6 -19.45 -8.63 19.72
CA ASP A 6 -18.45 -7.58 19.58
C ASP A 6 -17.40 -7.70 20.69
N LEU A 7 -16.13 -7.59 20.32
CA LEU A 7 -15.00 -7.57 21.26
C LEU A 7 -14.47 -6.13 21.34
N ASN A 8 -14.81 -5.43 22.42
CA ASN A 8 -14.24 -4.11 22.66
C ASN A 8 -12.82 -4.22 23.24
N LEU A 9 -11.82 -4.03 22.38
CA LEU A 9 -10.40 -4.16 22.70
C LEU A 9 -9.87 -3.01 23.59
N THR A 10 -10.68 -1.99 23.92
CA THR A 10 -10.28 -1.00 24.93
C THR A 10 -10.32 -1.56 26.35
N PHE A 11 -11.06 -2.66 26.58
CA PHE A 11 -11.07 -3.34 27.86
C PHE A 11 -9.90 -4.34 27.95
N PRO A 12 -9.00 -4.20 28.95
CA PRO A 12 -7.79 -5.02 29.05
C PRO A 12 -8.06 -6.53 29.05
N ASP A 13 -9.08 -6.99 29.78
CA ASP A 13 -9.39 -8.43 29.87
C ASP A 13 -9.90 -8.99 28.52
N THR A 14 -10.69 -8.21 27.80
CA THR A 14 -11.19 -8.59 26.47
C THR A 14 -10.03 -8.68 25.48
N LYS A 15 -9.14 -7.67 25.51
CA LYS A 15 -7.93 -7.64 24.67
C LYS A 15 -7.00 -8.82 25.00
N ALA A 16 -6.74 -9.10 26.27
CA ALA A 16 -5.90 -10.23 26.69
C ALA A 16 -6.49 -11.57 26.23
N ARG A 17 -7.81 -11.77 26.36
CA ARG A 17 -8.48 -12.99 25.86
C ARG A 17 -8.33 -13.15 24.35
N TRP A 18 -8.50 -12.06 23.61
CA TRP A 18 -8.36 -12.01 22.14
C TRP A 18 -6.92 -12.30 21.70
N GLU A 19 -5.91 -11.66 22.31
CA GLU A 19 -4.50 -11.90 22.02
C GLU A 19 -4.10 -13.34 22.32
N ASN A 20 -4.49 -13.88 23.47
CA ASN A 20 -4.19 -15.27 23.86
C ASN A 20 -4.77 -16.28 22.87
N PHE A 21 -6.01 -16.06 22.41
CA PHE A 21 -6.60 -16.90 21.36
C PHE A 21 -5.78 -16.85 20.07
N LEU A 22 -5.42 -15.66 19.59
CA LEU A 22 -4.64 -15.49 18.36
C LEU A 22 -3.22 -16.06 18.47
N ILE A 23 -2.58 -15.95 19.63
CA ILE A 23 -1.27 -16.57 19.92
C ILE A 23 -1.35 -18.09 19.77
N ASN A 24 -2.41 -18.71 20.29
CA ASN A 24 -2.64 -20.15 20.14
C ASN A 24 -2.90 -20.57 18.68
N GLN A 25 -3.42 -19.65 17.86
CA GLN A 25 -3.59 -19.82 16.41
C GLN A 25 -2.32 -19.45 15.60
N GLY A 26 -1.22 -19.09 16.28
CA GLY A 26 0.07 -18.80 15.68
C GLY A 26 0.23 -17.37 15.12
N ILE A 27 -0.61 -16.42 15.55
CA ILE A 27 -0.49 -14.99 15.24
C ILE A 27 0.11 -14.29 16.47
N LYS A 28 1.21 -13.54 16.29
CA LYS A 28 2.03 -13.05 17.42
C LYS A 28 2.36 -11.57 17.42
N ASP A 29 2.13 -10.87 16.32
CA ASP A 29 2.40 -9.42 16.25
C ASP A 29 1.12 -8.64 16.56
N PHE A 30 1.18 -7.97 17.71
CA PHE A 30 0.15 -7.09 18.26
C PHE A 30 0.72 -5.68 18.51
N SER A 31 1.70 -5.29 17.70
CA SER A 31 2.29 -3.95 17.79
C SER A 31 1.22 -2.86 17.63
N SER A 32 1.46 -1.69 18.23
CA SER A 32 0.58 -0.52 18.10
C SER A 32 0.24 -0.19 16.65
N ARG A 33 1.21 -0.36 15.75
CA ARG A 33 1.01 -0.22 14.30
C ARG A 33 -0.13 -1.10 13.75
N GLU A 34 -0.30 -2.31 14.27
CA GLU A 34 -1.27 -3.27 13.77
C GLU A 34 -2.61 -3.21 14.52
N VAL A 35 -2.58 -2.91 15.82
CA VAL A 35 -3.75 -2.95 16.72
C VAL A 35 -4.43 -1.58 16.87
N ASP A 36 -3.69 -0.47 16.91
CA ASP A 36 -4.27 0.86 17.13
C ASP A 36 -5.09 1.36 15.93
N VAL A 37 -4.95 0.69 14.78
CA VAL A 37 -5.68 0.98 13.54
C VAL A 37 -6.94 0.13 13.37
N LEU A 38 -7.27 -0.74 14.35
CA LEU A 38 -8.47 -1.58 14.27
C LEU A 38 -9.71 -0.75 14.62
N ASP A 39 -10.70 -0.75 13.72
CA ASP A 39 -11.98 -0.06 13.92
C ASP A 39 -13.00 -0.95 14.65
N HIS A 40 -12.95 -2.25 14.39
CA HIS A 40 -13.93 -3.20 14.91
C HIS A 40 -13.36 -4.61 15.01
N THR A 41 -13.78 -5.35 16.02
CA THR A 41 -13.37 -6.74 16.25
C THR A 41 -14.57 -7.56 16.70
N VAL A 42 -14.77 -8.70 16.06
CA VAL A 42 -15.81 -9.67 16.38
C VAL A 42 -15.19 -10.94 16.96
N GLY A 43 -15.95 -11.62 17.82
CA GLY A 43 -15.61 -12.92 18.39
C GLY A 43 -16.76 -13.91 18.19
N LEU A 44 -16.41 -15.18 18.03
CA LEU A 44 -17.34 -16.31 18.14
C LEU A 44 -17.17 -17.00 19.48
N ILE A 45 -18.27 -17.15 20.19
CA ILE A 45 -18.33 -17.79 21.49
C ILE A 45 -19.13 -19.08 21.40
N ASP A 46 -18.54 -20.19 21.85
CA ASP A 46 -19.24 -21.47 21.95
C ASP A 46 -20.25 -21.49 23.11
N GLU A 47 -20.95 -22.61 23.30
CA GLU A 47 -21.97 -22.75 24.34
C GLU A 47 -21.38 -22.68 25.77
N ASP A 48 -20.09 -22.99 25.92
CA ASP A 48 -19.36 -22.97 27.19
C ASP A 48 -18.75 -21.59 27.50
N GLY A 49 -18.90 -20.61 26.60
CA GLY A 49 -18.39 -19.26 26.79
C GLY A 49 -16.95 -19.05 26.30
N HIS A 50 -16.34 -20.02 25.63
CA HIS A 50 -14.97 -19.92 25.11
C HIS A 50 -14.92 -19.18 23.78
N LEU A 51 -13.86 -18.39 23.59
CA LEU A 51 -13.57 -17.78 22.29
C LEU A 51 -13.04 -18.83 21.33
N VAL A 52 -13.83 -19.15 20.30
CA VAL A 52 -13.54 -20.18 19.29
C VAL A 52 -13.32 -19.59 17.89
N GLY A 53 -13.46 -18.28 17.74
CA GLY A 53 -13.14 -17.58 16.51
C GLY A 53 -13.06 -16.07 16.72
N THR A 54 -12.32 -15.38 15.88
CA THR A 54 -12.26 -13.91 15.88
C THR A 54 -11.84 -13.39 14.51
N GLY A 55 -12.12 -12.11 14.29
CA GLY A 55 -11.63 -11.32 13.16
C GLY A 55 -11.82 -9.83 13.43
N SER A 56 -11.02 -9.01 12.76
CA SER A 56 -10.99 -7.55 12.95
C SER A 56 -11.02 -6.82 11.61
N ILE A 57 -11.33 -5.53 11.67
CA ILE A 57 -11.34 -4.60 10.54
C ILE A 57 -10.41 -3.42 10.83
N ALA A 58 -9.63 -3.02 9.82
CA ALA A 58 -8.91 -1.76 9.78
C ALA A 58 -9.20 -1.06 8.44
N GLY A 59 -10.02 -0.01 8.48
CA GLY A 59 -10.67 0.63 7.35
C GLY A 59 -11.51 -0.35 6.55
N LYS A 60 -10.91 -0.88 5.50
CA LYS A 60 -11.51 -1.89 4.60
C LYS A 60 -10.73 -3.19 4.55
N VAL A 61 -9.69 -3.33 5.37
CA VAL A 61 -8.86 -4.53 5.42
C VAL A 61 -9.35 -5.42 6.55
N LEU A 62 -9.70 -6.66 6.22
CA LEU A 62 -9.98 -7.72 7.18
C LEU A 62 -8.64 -8.23 7.73
N LYS A 63 -8.52 -8.27 9.06
CA LYS A 63 -7.30 -8.62 9.79
C LYS A 63 -7.61 -9.61 10.90
N TYR A 64 -6.56 -10.27 11.42
CA TYR A 64 -6.65 -11.11 12.62
C TYR A 64 -7.75 -12.18 12.59
N ILE A 65 -8.04 -12.73 11.42
CA ILE A 65 -9.03 -13.81 11.28
C ILE A 65 -8.41 -15.13 11.71
N ALA A 66 -9.01 -15.77 12.71
CA ALA A 66 -8.63 -17.10 13.17
C ALA A 66 -9.83 -17.82 13.79
N VAL A 67 -9.88 -19.16 13.65
CA VAL A 67 -10.94 -20.00 14.19
C VAL A 67 -10.36 -21.31 14.73
N SER A 68 -10.97 -21.85 15.79
CA SER A 68 -10.65 -23.18 16.32
C SER A 68 -11.25 -24.25 15.41
N ASN A 69 -10.42 -25.22 15.02
CA ASN A 69 -10.81 -26.37 14.21
C ASN A 69 -11.12 -27.56 15.12
N ASP A 70 -12.29 -27.56 15.76
CA ASP A 70 -12.74 -28.67 16.61
C ASP A 70 -13.94 -29.30 15.93
N ASN A 71 -13.83 -30.58 15.48
CA ASN A 71 -14.84 -31.57 15.02
C ASN A 71 -16.16 -31.10 14.33
N SER A 72 -16.31 -29.83 14.03
CA SER A 72 -17.42 -29.15 13.38
C SER A 72 -17.14 -29.11 11.88
N VAL A 73 -18.21 -28.98 11.08
CA VAL A 73 -18.13 -28.92 9.61
C VAL A 73 -17.04 -27.92 9.22
N HIS A 74 -15.94 -28.43 8.64
CA HIS A 74 -14.76 -27.65 8.31
C HIS A 74 -15.16 -26.33 7.62
N GLY A 75 -14.81 -25.20 8.23
CA GLY A 75 -15.03 -23.86 7.67
C GLY A 75 -16.27 -23.11 8.16
N ALA A 76 -17.21 -23.72 8.91
CA ALA A 76 -18.42 -23.03 9.36
C ALA A 76 -18.12 -21.76 10.20
N ARG A 77 -17.25 -21.88 11.22
CA ARG A 77 -16.81 -20.75 12.05
C ARG A 77 -16.12 -19.66 11.24
N PHE A 78 -15.30 -20.06 10.26
CA PHE A 78 -14.59 -19.12 9.39
C PHE A 78 -15.58 -18.31 8.56
N ASN A 79 -16.56 -18.98 7.93
CA ASN A 79 -17.60 -18.34 7.15
C ASN A 79 -18.42 -17.36 8.01
N GLN A 80 -18.76 -17.75 9.24
CA GLN A 80 -19.53 -16.90 10.16
C GLN A 80 -18.74 -15.64 10.56
N ILE A 81 -17.45 -15.75 10.88
CA ILE A 81 -16.59 -14.57 11.16
C ILE A 81 -16.52 -13.65 9.94
N VAL A 82 -16.16 -14.17 8.77
CA VAL A 82 -15.95 -13.34 7.58
C VAL A 82 -17.25 -12.67 7.14
N SER A 83 -18.38 -13.38 7.22
CA SER A 83 -19.70 -12.81 6.92
C SER A 83 -20.05 -11.68 7.90
N ALA A 84 -19.83 -11.87 9.21
CA ALA A 84 -20.06 -10.83 10.20
C ALA A 84 -19.19 -9.57 9.96
N LEU A 85 -17.94 -9.75 9.55
CA LEU A 85 -17.06 -8.63 9.17
C LEU A 85 -17.57 -7.91 7.91
N GLN A 86 -18.01 -8.64 6.89
CA GLN A 86 -18.59 -8.05 5.68
C GLN A 86 -19.89 -7.30 5.98
N GLU A 87 -20.76 -7.84 6.83
CA GLU A 87 -21.99 -7.19 7.30
C GLU A 87 -21.69 -5.90 8.06
N TYR A 88 -20.67 -5.91 8.93
CA TYR A 88 -20.21 -4.70 9.60
C TYR A 88 -19.75 -3.65 8.57
N LEU A 89 -18.88 -3.99 7.62
CA LEU A 89 -18.42 -3.05 6.59
C LEU A 89 -19.60 -2.48 5.79
N PHE A 90 -20.56 -3.33 5.41
CA PHE A 90 -21.76 -2.90 4.69
C PHE A 90 -22.60 -1.92 5.51
N SER A 91 -22.75 -2.15 6.83
CA SER A 91 -23.43 -1.22 7.75
C SER A 91 -22.74 0.14 7.83
N GLN A 92 -21.42 0.17 7.66
CA GLN A 92 -20.59 1.39 7.60
C GLN A 92 -20.54 2.00 6.19
N LYS A 93 -21.33 1.49 5.24
CA LYS A 93 -21.35 1.91 3.82
C LYS A 93 -20.01 1.69 3.11
N ILE A 94 -19.21 0.73 3.57
CA ILE A 94 -17.98 0.28 2.94
C ILE A 94 -18.28 -1.00 2.17
N TYR A 95 -18.34 -0.90 0.84
CA TYR A 95 -18.76 -1.99 -0.05
C TYR A 95 -17.61 -2.70 -0.74
N HIS A 96 -16.37 -2.31 -0.43
CA HIS A 96 -15.15 -2.92 -0.95
C HIS A 96 -14.25 -3.27 0.20
N SER A 97 -13.68 -4.46 0.17
CA SER A 97 -12.85 -4.98 1.25
C SER A 97 -11.67 -5.78 0.72
N PHE A 98 -10.63 -5.85 1.54
CA PHE A 98 -9.39 -6.52 1.23
C PHE A 98 -9.04 -7.52 2.31
N VAL A 99 -8.32 -8.57 1.94
CA VAL A 99 -7.67 -9.45 2.89
C VAL A 99 -6.27 -9.81 2.42
N PHE A 100 -5.32 -9.72 3.35
CA PHE A 100 -4.00 -10.30 3.22
C PHE A 100 -3.94 -11.52 4.13
N THR A 101 -3.68 -12.68 3.55
CA THR A 101 -3.73 -13.94 4.29
C THR A 101 -2.58 -14.86 3.90
N LYS A 102 -2.39 -15.95 4.64
CA LYS A 102 -1.47 -17.01 4.20
C LYS A 102 -2.02 -17.66 2.93
N ALA A 103 -1.17 -17.98 1.96
CA ALA A 103 -1.59 -18.50 0.65
C ALA A 103 -2.57 -19.69 0.75
N LYS A 104 -2.33 -20.60 1.70
CA LYS A 104 -3.20 -21.75 1.98
C LYS A 104 -4.67 -21.43 2.32
N TYR A 105 -4.97 -20.19 2.72
CA TYR A 105 -6.34 -19.76 3.06
C TYR A 105 -7.05 -19.02 1.93
N SER A 106 -6.37 -18.77 0.80
CA SER A 106 -6.95 -18.05 -0.34
C SER A 106 -8.24 -18.69 -0.84
N SER A 107 -8.25 -20.02 -1.01
CA SER A 107 -9.43 -20.77 -1.48
C SER A 107 -10.63 -20.63 -0.54
N SER A 108 -10.42 -20.56 0.77
CA SER A 108 -11.49 -20.36 1.75
C SER A 108 -12.15 -18.98 1.59
N PHE A 109 -11.36 -17.94 1.37
CA PHE A 109 -11.90 -16.60 1.06
C PHE A 109 -12.60 -16.56 -0.29
N ALA A 110 -12.10 -17.29 -1.30
CA ALA A 110 -12.75 -17.36 -2.60
C ALA A 110 -14.18 -17.93 -2.54
N HIS A 111 -14.43 -18.88 -1.63
CA HIS A 111 -15.80 -19.41 -1.39
C HIS A 111 -16.75 -18.38 -0.78
N LEU A 112 -16.22 -17.27 -0.26
CA LEU A 112 -16.96 -16.15 0.33
C LEU A 112 -16.98 -14.91 -0.58
N GLY A 113 -16.71 -15.09 -1.87
CA GLY A 113 -16.80 -14.03 -2.87
C GLY A 113 -15.60 -13.07 -2.88
N PHE A 114 -14.45 -13.50 -2.38
CA PHE A 114 -13.19 -12.78 -2.60
C PHE A 114 -12.51 -13.26 -3.90
N ASN A 115 -12.02 -12.31 -4.69
CA ASN A 115 -11.22 -12.56 -5.87
C ASN A 115 -9.74 -12.40 -5.51
N GLU A 116 -8.93 -13.42 -5.81
CA GLU A 116 -7.49 -13.35 -5.62
C GLU A 116 -6.86 -12.41 -6.66
N LEU A 117 -6.07 -11.44 -6.19
CA LEU A 117 -5.35 -10.48 -7.01
C LEU A 117 -3.88 -10.89 -7.22
N ALA A 118 -3.26 -11.48 -6.19
CA ALA A 118 -1.92 -12.00 -6.25
C ALA A 118 -1.68 -13.03 -5.14
N HIS A 119 -0.77 -13.97 -5.39
CA HIS A 119 -0.25 -14.88 -4.37
C HIS A 119 1.26 -15.07 -4.49
N THR A 120 1.88 -15.43 -3.37
CA THR A 120 3.22 -16.00 -3.26
C THR A 120 3.11 -17.38 -2.63
N ASP A 121 4.22 -18.06 -2.40
CA ASP A 121 4.23 -19.33 -1.67
C ASP A 121 3.69 -19.18 -0.23
N THR A 122 3.78 -17.99 0.35
CA THR A 122 3.46 -17.73 1.76
C THR A 122 2.20 -16.91 1.96
N ALA A 123 1.86 -16.00 1.03
CA ALA A 123 0.77 -15.04 1.20
C ALA A 123 -0.14 -14.94 -0.03
N ALA A 124 -1.36 -14.48 0.19
CA ALA A 124 -2.30 -14.10 -0.86
C ALA A 124 -2.95 -12.77 -0.53
N PHE A 125 -3.22 -11.98 -1.57
CA PHE A 125 -3.97 -10.74 -1.50
C PHE A 125 -5.25 -10.89 -2.31
N LEU A 126 -6.38 -10.67 -1.66
CA LEU A 126 -7.70 -10.80 -2.27
C LEU A 126 -8.56 -9.57 -2.00
N GLU A 127 -9.50 -9.32 -2.89
CA GLU A 127 -10.52 -8.27 -2.76
C GLU A 127 -11.93 -8.83 -2.85
N SER A 128 -12.90 -8.14 -2.26
CA SER A 128 -14.33 -8.43 -2.46
C SER A 128 -15.14 -7.14 -2.52
N GLY A 129 -16.20 -7.15 -3.33
CA GLY A 129 -17.13 -6.05 -3.47
C GLY A 129 -16.73 -5.00 -4.51
N THR A 130 -17.26 -3.77 -4.39
CA THR A 130 -17.12 -2.70 -5.40
C THR A 130 -16.83 -1.34 -4.76
N PRO A 131 -16.04 -0.46 -5.41
CA PRO A 131 -15.36 -0.66 -6.68
C PRO A 131 -14.16 -1.62 -6.59
N SER A 132 -14.03 -2.51 -7.56
CA SER A 132 -12.97 -3.52 -7.70
C SER A 132 -11.70 -2.97 -8.36
N ILE A 133 -10.67 -3.81 -8.53
CA ILE A 133 -9.47 -3.44 -9.30
C ILE A 133 -9.82 -3.10 -10.75
N GLN A 134 -10.83 -3.76 -11.32
CA GLN A 134 -11.28 -3.50 -12.68
C GLN A 134 -11.94 -2.12 -12.79
N ASP A 135 -12.75 -1.74 -11.80
CA ASP A 135 -13.33 -0.39 -11.72
C ASP A 135 -12.26 0.69 -11.52
N PHE A 136 -11.18 0.38 -10.81
CA PHE A 136 -10.02 1.24 -10.70
C PHE A 136 -9.31 1.42 -12.04
N LEU A 137 -9.02 0.33 -12.76
CA LEU A 137 -8.35 0.37 -14.07
C LEU A 137 -9.19 1.04 -15.15
N ALA A 138 -10.52 0.87 -15.10
CA ALA A 138 -11.45 1.52 -16.03
C ALA A 138 -11.43 3.05 -15.91
N LYS A 139 -11.07 3.59 -14.74
CA LYS A 139 -10.95 5.05 -14.51
C LYS A 139 -9.62 5.63 -14.97
N ILE A 140 -8.64 4.80 -15.32
CA ILE A 140 -7.34 5.28 -15.79
C ILE A 140 -7.47 5.74 -17.26
N PRO A 141 -7.13 7.01 -17.57
CA PRO A 141 -7.24 7.52 -18.92
C PRO A 141 -6.35 6.75 -19.90
N ARG A 142 -6.91 6.34 -21.05
CA ARG A 142 -6.17 5.70 -22.14
C ARG A 142 -6.05 6.65 -23.33
N ILE A 143 -5.06 6.41 -24.17
CA ILE A 143 -4.88 7.16 -25.42
C ILE A 143 -5.22 6.29 -26.64
N GLU A 144 -5.52 6.94 -27.77
CA GLU A 144 -5.75 6.25 -29.03
C GLU A 144 -4.57 5.36 -29.44
N ASN A 145 -4.87 4.17 -29.96
CA ASN A 145 -3.89 3.17 -30.43
C ASN A 145 -2.80 2.84 -29.39
N GLN A 146 -3.11 2.88 -28.10
CA GLN A 146 -2.14 2.65 -27.01
C GLN A 146 -1.46 1.28 -27.10
N ASN A 147 -2.15 0.25 -27.59
CA ASN A 147 -1.61 -1.08 -27.82
C ASN A 147 -0.46 -1.13 -28.85
N GLN A 148 -0.36 -0.13 -29.73
CA GLN A 148 0.71 0.00 -30.72
C GLN A 148 1.89 0.87 -30.24
N LYS A 149 1.79 1.42 -29.01
CA LYS A 149 2.74 2.39 -28.47
C LYS A 149 3.72 1.75 -27.50
N GLU A 150 4.83 2.44 -27.27
CA GLU A 150 5.74 2.16 -26.17
C GLU A 150 5.19 2.83 -24.90
N VAL A 151 4.61 2.02 -24.01
CA VAL A 151 4.04 2.49 -22.75
C VAL A 151 4.93 2.11 -21.59
N ALA A 152 5.26 3.09 -20.75
CA ALA A 152 6.03 2.89 -19.54
C ALA A 152 5.26 3.35 -18.29
N ALA A 153 5.76 2.94 -17.13
CA ALA A 153 5.25 3.38 -15.85
C ALA A 153 6.35 3.77 -14.87
N ILE A 154 6.00 4.70 -13.98
CA ILE A 154 6.74 5.01 -12.76
C ILE A 154 5.77 4.88 -11.60
N VAL A 155 6.20 4.24 -10.52
CA VAL A 155 5.49 4.25 -9.23
C VAL A 155 6.33 5.05 -8.25
N MET A 156 5.75 6.08 -7.64
CA MET A 156 6.48 6.93 -6.68
C MET A 156 5.60 7.38 -5.51
N ASN A 157 6.21 7.55 -4.34
CA ASN A 157 5.54 8.20 -3.21
C ASN A 157 5.52 9.72 -3.40
N ALA A 158 6.62 10.34 -3.85
CA ALA A 158 6.73 11.79 -4.07
C ALA A 158 6.35 12.63 -2.84
N ASN A 159 6.99 12.38 -1.69
CA ASN A 159 6.71 13.03 -0.40
C ASN A 159 7.84 13.99 0.05
N PRO A 160 8.05 15.17 -0.57
CA PRO A 160 7.31 15.73 -1.70
C PRO A 160 7.91 15.35 -3.06
N PHE A 161 7.29 15.86 -4.14
CA PHE A 161 7.83 15.78 -5.50
C PHE A 161 9.10 16.64 -5.63
N THR A 162 10.20 16.05 -6.10
CA THR A 162 11.55 16.65 -6.12
C THR A 162 12.06 16.76 -7.54
N LEU A 163 13.15 17.50 -7.76
CA LEU A 163 13.82 17.56 -9.06
C LEU A 163 14.29 16.17 -9.51
N GLY A 164 14.71 15.31 -8.57
CA GLY A 164 15.03 13.91 -8.85
C GLY A 164 13.85 13.13 -9.43
N HIS A 165 12.65 13.28 -8.86
CA HIS A 165 11.42 12.70 -9.42
C HIS A 165 11.11 13.27 -10.81
N GLN A 166 11.19 14.59 -10.98
CA GLN A 166 10.92 15.25 -12.27
C GLN A 166 11.87 14.77 -13.37
N LYS A 167 13.15 14.55 -13.04
CA LYS A 167 14.15 14.04 -13.97
C LYS A 167 13.95 12.57 -14.33
N LEU A 168 13.50 11.73 -13.39
CA LEU A 168 13.08 10.36 -13.67
C LEU A 168 11.92 10.33 -14.67
N VAL A 169 10.90 11.19 -14.44
CA VAL A 169 9.77 11.34 -15.37
C VAL A 169 10.24 11.87 -16.72
N GLN A 170 11.14 12.84 -16.76
CA GLN A 170 11.71 13.40 -17.98
C GLN A 170 12.36 12.29 -18.84
N LEU A 171 13.19 11.45 -18.23
CA LEU A 171 13.87 10.36 -18.92
C LEU A 171 12.86 9.35 -19.49
N ALA A 172 11.92 8.87 -18.66
CA ALA A 172 10.90 7.93 -19.12
C ALA A 172 10.04 8.54 -20.25
N SER A 173 9.70 9.82 -20.15
CA SER A 173 8.92 10.57 -21.15
C SER A 173 9.67 10.71 -22.48
N SER A 174 11.00 10.86 -22.47
CA SER A 174 11.80 10.92 -23.71
C SER A 174 12.00 9.58 -24.41
N GLU A 175 11.81 8.46 -23.73
CA GLU A 175 12.10 7.11 -24.24
C GLU A 175 10.84 6.31 -24.62
N ASN A 176 9.63 6.86 -24.40
CA ASN A 176 8.36 6.15 -24.55
C ASN A 176 7.26 7.08 -25.08
N ASP A 177 6.29 6.53 -25.79
CA ASP A 177 5.15 7.27 -26.35
C ASP A 177 4.14 7.70 -25.28
N LEU A 178 4.07 6.96 -24.17
CA LEU A 178 3.19 7.23 -23.02
C LEU A 178 3.86 6.80 -21.72
N VAL A 179 3.75 7.63 -20.68
CA VAL A 179 4.22 7.30 -19.33
C VAL A 179 3.10 7.49 -18.32
N TYR A 180 2.70 6.41 -17.66
CA TYR A 180 1.86 6.47 -16.47
C TYR A 180 2.73 6.76 -15.24
N VAL A 181 2.42 7.82 -14.51
CA VAL A 181 3.03 8.12 -13.21
C VAL A 181 2.01 7.84 -12.13
N PHE A 182 2.16 6.70 -11.46
CA PHE A 182 1.34 6.32 -10.33
C PHE A 182 1.90 6.91 -9.04
N VAL A 183 1.04 7.63 -8.32
CA VAL A 183 1.36 8.19 -7.01
C VAL A 183 0.75 7.31 -5.93
N VAL A 184 1.57 6.72 -5.06
CA VAL A 184 1.11 5.83 -3.97
C VAL A 184 0.05 6.53 -3.12
N ALA A 185 -1.06 5.87 -2.81
CA ALA A 185 -2.25 6.52 -2.22
C ALA A 185 -2.42 6.25 -0.71
N THR A 186 -1.34 6.42 0.07
CA THR A 186 -1.37 6.27 1.53
C THR A 186 -1.05 7.59 2.23
N ASP A 187 -1.90 8.02 3.17
CA ASP A 187 -1.69 9.22 4.01
C ASP A 187 -0.84 8.95 5.26
N ALA A 188 0.27 8.23 5.08
CA ALA A 188 1.27 7.96 6.12
C ALA A 188 2.45 8.95 6.10
N SER A 189 2.38 9.98 5.26
CA SER A 189 3.48 10.85 4.84
C SER A 189 3.20 12.31 5.21
N LEU A 190 4.26 13.12 5.42
CA LEU A 190 4.13 14.56 5.71
C LEU A 190 3.21 15.32 4.72
N PHE A 191 3.33 14.99 3.43
CA PHE A 191 2.44 15.47 2.37
C PHE A 191 1.31 14.46 2.14
N LYS A 192 0.06 14.93 2.15
CA LYS A 192 -1.12 14.12 1.88
C LYS A 192 -1.11 13.61 0.44
N THR A 193 -1.80 12.53 0.19
CA THR A 193 -1.94 11.88 -1.12
C THR A 193 -2.45 12.86 -2.18
N SER A 194 -3.49 13.65 -1.87
CA SER A 194 -4.01 14.65 -2.78
C SER A 194 -2.98 15.73 -3.13
N GLU A 195 -2.21 16.18 -2.15
CA GLU A 195 -1.14 17.17 -2.32
C GLU A 195 -0.01 16.58 -3.19
N ARG A 196 0.41 15.33 -2.93
CA ARG A 196 1.44 14.64 -3.73
C ARG A 196 1.00 14.46 -5.18
N ILE A 197 -0.24 14.05 -5.43
CA ILE A 197 -0.79 13.92 -6.79
C ILE A 197 -0.77 15.28 -7.52
N ASP A 198 -1.22 16.35 -6.86
CA ASP A 198 -1.25 17.70 -7.45
C ASP A 198 0.17 18.21 -7.75
N LEU A 199 1.11 18.02 -6.83
CA LEU A 199 2.51 18.39 -7.01
C LEU A 199 3.17 17.65 -8.17
N VAL A 200 2.88 16.34 -8.32
CA VAL A 200 3.38 15.55 -9.45
C VAL A 200 2.76 16.07 -10.75
N LYS A 201 1.44 16.28 -10.82
CA LYS A 201 0.74 16.83 -12.00
C LYS A 201 1.32 18.18 -12.43
N LYS A 202 1.45 19.13 -11.51
CA LYS A 202 2.00 20.46 -11.79
C LYS A 202 3.47 20.36 -12.19
N GLY A 203 4.24 19.53 -11.50
CA GLY A 203 5.66 19.31 -11.77
C GLY A 203 5.95 18.60 -13.10
N THR A 204 4.99 17.89 -13.68
CA THR A 204 5.14 17.16 -14.95
C THR A 204 4.35 17.76 -16.11
N ALA A 205 3.62 18.86 -15.91
CA ALA A 205 2.69 19.44 -16.90
C ALA A 205 3.29 19.76 -18.28
N LYS A 206 4.61 20.00 -18.36
CA LYS A 206 5.32 20.23 -19.64
C LYS A 206 5.46 18.96 -20.50
N PHE A 207 5.30 17.77 -19.92
CA PHE A 207 5.44 16.49 -20.63
C PHE A 207 4.07 16.04 -21.14
N LYS A 208 3.82 16.24 -22.44
CA LYS A 208 2.51 15.98 -23.06
C LYS A 208 2.09 14.50 -23.06
N ASN A 209 3.06 13.59 -22.93
CA ASN A 209 2.85 12.14 -22.91
C ASN A 209 2.87 11.53 -21.49
N VAL A 210 2.74 12.35 -20.44
CA VAL A 210 2.71 11.89 -19.05
C VAL A 210 1.30 11.95 -18.50
N VAL A 211 0.80 10.82 -18.00
CA VAL A 211 -0.50 10.71 -17.33
C VAL A 211 -0.26 10.40 -15.86
N VAL A 212 -0.61 11.35 -14.99
CA VAL A 212 -0.46 11.19 -13.53
C VAL A 212 -1.76 10.65 -12.95
N VAL A 213 -1.68 9.51 -12.28
CA VAL A 213 -2.82 8.81 -11.66
C VAL A 213 -2.53 8.45 -10.21
N SER A 214 -3.60 8.29 -9.44
CA SER A 214 -3.51 7.68 -8.11
C SER A 214 -3.16 6.20 -8.24
N GLY A 215 -2.31 5.68 -7.35
CA GLY A 215 -2.07 4.25 -7.20
C GLY A 215 -3.24 3.48 -6.61
N GLY A 216 -4.24 4.20 -6.06
CA GLY A 216 -5.33 3.59 -5.31
C GLY A 216 -4.81 2.65 -4.23
N ASP A 217 -5.57 1.59 -3.97
CA ASP A 217 -5.20 0.59 -2.98
C ASP A 217 -4.36 -0.56 -3.54
N TYR A 218 -4.10 -0.54 -4.85
CA TYR A 218 -3.50 -1.66 -5.58
C TYR A 218 -1.99 -1.54 -5.78
N LEU A 219 -1.42 -0.36 -5.50
CA LEU A 219 0.03 -0.19 -5.36
C LEU A 219 0.39 -0.29 -3.88
N VAL A 220 0.49 -1.54 -3.45
CA VAL A 220 0.53 -1.95 -2.05
C VAL A 220 1.79 -1.40 -1.39
N SER A 221 1.60 -0.44 -0.50
CA SER A 221 2.70 0.17 0.25
C SER A 221 3.07 -0.67 1.47
N ARG A 222 4.32 -0.56 1.93
CA ARG A 222 4.76 -1.21 3.17
C ARG A 222 3.92 -0.81 4.37
N SER A 223 3.48 0.44 4.45
CA SER A 223 2.73 0.96 5.61
C SER A 223 1.34 0.33 5.76
N THR A 224 0.71 -0.03 4.64
CA THR A 224 -0.64 -0.62 4.60
C THR A 224 -0.65 -2.15 4.55
N PHE A 225 0.48 -2.79 4.22
CA PHE A 225 0.57 -4.25 4.20
C PHE A 225 0.59 -4.82 5.63
N PRO A 226 -0.38 -5.68 6.00
CA PRO A 226 -0.43 -6.28 7.34
C PRO A 226 0.75 -7.24 7.56
N ALA A 227 1.46 -7.07 8.66
CA ALA A 227 2.61 -7.90 9.00
C ALA A 227 2.27 -9.09 9.92
N TYR A 228 1.09 -9.08 10.53
CA TYR A 228 0.81 -9.87 11.73
C TYR A 228 0.94 -11.40 11.58
N PHE A 229 0.83 -11.91 10.35
CA PHE A 229 0.90 -13.33 10.04
C PHE A 229 2.28 -13.80 9.55
N LEU A 230 3.24 -12.87 9.39
CA LEU A 230 4.61 -13.15 8.94
C LEU A 230 5.55 -13.36 10.11
N LYS A 231 6.64 -14.10 9.88
CA LYS A 231 7.55 -14.54 10.94
C LYS A 231 8.66 -13.54 11.24
N SER A 232 8.98 -12.65 10.30
CA SER A 232 10.06 -11.68 10.47
C SER A 232 9.87 -10.37 9.66
N PRO A 233 10.54 -9.28 10.05
CA PRO A 233 10.56 -8.04 9.27
C PRO A 233 11.16 -8.18 7.86
N ASP A 234 12.06 -9.15 7.65
CA ASP A 234 12.64 -9.41 6.33
C ASP A 234 11.63 -10.12 5.42
N GLU A 235 10.87 -11.09 5.98
CA GLU A 235 9.78 -11.76 5.26
C GLU A 235 8.68 -10.76 4.87
N LEU A 236 8.41 -9.77 5.72
CA LEU A 236 7.50 -8.66 5.41
C LEU A 236 7.93 -7.90 4.15
N ILE A 237 9.19 -7.48 4.07
CA ILE A 237 9.70 -6.70 2.94
C ILE A 237 9.60 -7.53 1.66
N THR A 238 10.05 -8.78 1.69
CA THR A 238 10.02 -9.67 0.52
C THR A 238 8.59 -9.93 0.06
N THR A 239 7.71 -10.38 0.98
CA THR A 239 6.33 -10.75 0.66
C THR A 239 5.52 -9.57 0.14
N GLN A 240 5.63 -8.40 0.80
CA GLN A 240 4.94 -7.19 0.35
C GLN A 240 5.43 -6.77 -1.05
N THR A 241 6.75 -6.82 -1.28
CA THR A 241 7.32 -6.48 -2.60
C THR A 241 6.84 -7.43 -3.68
N GLU A 242 6.77 -8.73 -3.37
CA GLU A 242 6.29 -9.74 -4.30
C GLU A 242 4.82 -9.54 -4.67
N ILE A 243 3.96 -9.33 -3.68
CA ILE A 243 2.54 -9.05 -3.91
C ILE A 243 2.35 -7.78 -4.75
N ASP A 244 3.01 -6.65 -4.41
CA ASP A 244 2.97 -5.42 -5.20
C ASP A 244 3.44 -5.64 -6.65
N ALA A 245 4.54 -6.37 -6.83
CA ALA A 245 5.10 -6.68 -8.14
C ALA A 245 4.14 -7.54 -8.99
N LEU A 246 3.48 -8.52 -8.37
CA LEU A 246 2.57 -9.44 -9.05
C LEU A 246 1.26 -8.76 -9.45
N ILE A 247 0.67 -7.92 -8.60
CA ILE A 247 -0.49 -7.09 -8.97
C ILE A 247 -0.13 -6.22 -10.17
N PHE A 248 1.03 -5.55 -10.10
CA PHE A 248 1.50 -4.71 -11.19
C PHE A 248 1.71 -5.52 -12.47
N LYS A 249 2.38 -6.67 -12.39
CA LYS A 249 2.76 -7.50 -13.54
C LYS A 249 1.56 -8.17 -14.22
N ASN A 250 0.65 -8.72 -13.43
CA ASN A 250 -0.38 -9.62 -13.92
C ASN A 250 -1.69 -8.88 -14.20
N ILE A 251 -1.92 -7.71 -13.59
CA ILE A 251 -3.20 -7.00 -13.70
C ILE A 251 -3.00 -5.59 -14.28
N ILE A 252 -2.21 -4.73 -13.61
CA ILE A 252 -2.11 -3.31 -14.01
C ILE A 252 -1.40 -3.15 -15.36
N ALA A 253 -0.25 -3.81 -15.53
CA ALA A 253 0.57 -3.64 -16.72
C ALA A 253 -0.08 -4.19 -18.00
N PRO A 254 -0.70 -5.39 -18.01
CA PRO A 254 -1.41 -5.88 -19.19
C PRO A 254 -2.57 -4.97 -19.58
N GLU A 255 -3.39 -4.53 -18.62
CA GLU A 255 -4.58 -3.71 -18.88
C GLU A 255 -4.23 -2.33 -19.46
N LEU A 256 -3.08 -1.78 -19.08
CA LEU A 256 -2.57 -0.50 -19.57
C LEU A 256 -1.47 -0.67 -20.63
N THR A 257 -1.25 -1.89 -21.12
CA THR A 257 -0.21 -2.25 -22.11
C THR A 257 1.19 -1.73 -21.76
N ILE A 258 1.52 -1.65 -20.46
CA ILE A 258 2.81 -1.18 -19.94
C ILE A 258 3.88 -2.23 -20.21
N LYS A 259 4.95 -1.83 -20.88
CA LYS A 259 6.10 -2.68 -21.23
C LYS A 259 7.34 -2.41 -20.39
N LYS A 260 7.44 -1.23 -19.78
CA LYS A 260 8.62 -0.81 -19.01
C LYS A 260 8.23 -0.19 -17.66
N ARG A 261 8.98 -0.49 -16.60
CA ARG A 261 8.86 0.20 -15.30
C ARG A 261 10.19 0.86 -14.95
N TYR A 262 10.15 2.17 -14.73
CA TYR A 262 11.32 2.96 -14.35
C TYR A 262 11.38 3.10 -12.83
N LEU A 263 12.56 2.82 -12.25
CA LEU A 263 12.83 2.88 -10.82
C LEU A 263 14.00 3.82 -10.56
N GLY A 264 13.88 4.70 -9.57
CA GLY A 264 15.04 5.45 -9.07
C GLY A 264 15.89 4.57 -8.16
N THR A 265 17.22 4.74 -8.19
CA THR A 265 18.07 4.17 -7.14
C THR A 265 17.87 4.88 -5.80
N GLU A 266 18.16 4.19 -4.71
CA GLU A 266 18.23 4.76 -3.36
C GLU A 266 19.49 4.23 -2.67
N PRO A 267 20.63 4.94 -2.80
CA PRO A 267 21.92 4.42 -2.36
C PRO A 267 22.05 4.30 -0.83
N PHE A 268 21.18 4.97 -0.07
CA PHE A 268 21.24 5.00 1.39
C PHE A 268 20.19 4.12 2.08
N SER A 269 19.33 3.42 1.32
CA SER A 269 18.31 2.51 1.86
C SER A 269 18.56 1.09 1.40
N ARG A 270 19.04 0.26 2.32
CA ARG A 270 19.17 -1.19 2.12
C ARG A 270 17.83 -1.80 1.68
N THR A 271 16.74 -1.39 2.31
CA THR A 271 15.37 -1.84 2.00
C THR A 271 14.96 -1.49 0.58
N THR A 272 15.25 -0.28 0.11
CA THR A 272 14.87 0.14 -1.25
C THR A 272 15.74 -0.54 -2.32
N ASN A 273 17.00 -0.86 -2.02
CA ASN A 273 17.82 -1.66 -2.91
C ASN A 273 17.27 -3.09 -3.06
N PHE A 274 16.92 -3.76 -1.95
CA PHE A 274 16.26 -5.06 -1.99
C PHE A 274 14.92 -5.03 -2.73
N TYR A 275 14.13 -3.97 -2.52
CA TYR A 275 12.88 -3.76 -3.24
C TYR A 275 13.12 -3.69 -4.77
N ASN A 276 14.08 -2.86 -5.22
CA ASN A 276 14.40 -2.72 -6.65
C ASN A 276 14.91 -4.04 -7.27
N GLN A 277 15.75 -4.79 -6.56
CA GLN A 277 16.24 -6.09 -7.01
C GLN A 277 15.11 -7.10 -7.15
N SER A 278 14.20 -7.14 -6.17
CA SER A 278 13.04 -8.04 -6.18
C SER A 278 12.07 -7.68 -7.30
N LEU A 279 11.77 -6.39 -7.50
CA LEU A 279 11.00 -5.92 -8.65
C LEU A 279 11.64 -6.34 -9.97
N GLN A 280 12.95 -6.15 -10.13
CA GLN A 280 13.64 -6.55 -11.36
C GLN A 280 13.50 -8.05 -11.64
N LYS A 281 13.64 -8.89 -10.61
CA LYS A 281 13.49 -10.34 -10.73
C LYS A 281 12.07 -10.74 -11.14
N ILE A 282 11.05 -10.15 -10.52
CA ILE A 282 9.66 -10.58 -10.69
C ILE A 282 9.06 -10.05 -11.98
N LEU A 283 9.33 -8.78 -12.32
CA LEU A 283 8.75 -8.10 -13.47
C LEU A 283 9.35 -8.61 -14.79
N SER A 284 10.63 -8.99 -14.79
CA SER A 284 11.30 -9.52 -15.98
C SER A 284 10.81 -10.94 -16.33
N PRO A 285 10.84 -11.34 -17.62
CA PRO A 285 11.10 -10.52 -18.80
C PRO A 285 9.86 -9.76 -19.31
N SER A 286 8.67 -10.01 -18.75
CA SER A 286 7.40 -9.47 -19.22
C SER A 286 7.35 -7.94 -19.22
N ILE A 287 8.00 -7.31 -18.24
CA ILE A 287 8.12 -5.87 -18.09
C ILE A 287 9.59 -5.53 -17.90
N ALA A 288 10.15 -4.73 -18.81
CA ALA A 288 11.54 -4.31 -18.72
C ALA A 288 11.72 -3.30 -17.58
N VAL A 289 12.58 -3.63 -16.62
CA VAL A 289 12.89 -2.74 -15.49
C VAL A 289 14.09 -1.85 -15.83
N LYS A 290 13.90 -0.54 -15.74
CA LYS A 290 14.94 0.48 -15.97
C LYS A 290 15.29 1.15 -14.65
N ILE A 291 16.44 0.76 -14.08
CA ILE A 291 16.95 1.38 -12.86
C ILE A 291 17.77 2.61 -13.24
N VAL A 292 17.36 3.78 -12.77
CA VAL A 292 17.96 5.07 -13.08
C VAL A 292 18.69 5.58 -11.85
N HIS A 293 20.00 5.83 -11.99
CA HIS A 293 20.81 6.39 -10.92
C HIS A 293 20.29 7.78 -10.52
N ARG A 294 20.31 8.07 -9.21
CA ARG A 294 19.90 9.39 -8.72
C ARG A 294 20.70 10.53 -9.34
N PHE A 295 19.95 11.55 -9.74
CA PHE A 295 20.49 12.84 -10.13
C PHE A 295 21.20 13.50 -8.94
N ARG A 296 22.41 14.01 -9.21
CA ARG A 296 23.23 14.76 -8.26
C ARG A 296 23.22 16.22 -8.67
N ASP A 297 23.13 17.11 -7.68
CA ASP A 297 23.39 18.53 -7.85
C ASP A 297 24.60 18.88 -6.97
N ASN A 298 25.69 19.36 -7.57
CA ASN A 298 26.96 19.63 -6.89
C ASN A 298 27.41 18.48 -5.94
N GLU A 299 27.41 17.25 -6.44
CA GLU A 299 27.72 16.00 -5.71
C GLU A 299 26.71 15.57 -4.63
N LYS A 300 25.78 16.44 -4.21
CA LYS A 300 24.74 16.13 -3.25
C LYS A 300 23.57 15.42 -3.93
N ILE A 301 23.14 14.32 -3.34
CA ILE A 301 22.01 13.53 -3.84
C ILE A 301 20.70 14.22 -3.43
N ILE A 302 19.83 14.52 -4.40
CA ILE A 302 18.51 15.10 -4.14
C ILE A 302 17.60 14.00 -3.57
N THR A 303 17.14 14.17 -2.33
CA THR A 303 16.22 13.23 -1.66
C THR A 303 14.99 13.96 -1.10
N ALA A 304 13.84 13.30 -1.15
CA ALA A 304 12.62 13.82 -0.54
C ALA A 304 12.75 13.91 0.99
N THR A 305 13.48 12.98 1.62
CA THR A 305 13.80 13.02 3.05
C THR A 305 14.53 14.29 3.43
N SER A 306 15.54 14.70 2.66
CA SER A 306 16.29 15.94 2.91
C SER A 306 15.37 17.17 2.87
N VAL A 307 14.41 17.21 1.96
CA VAL A 307 13.42 18.30 1.91
C VAL A 307 12.59 18.35 3.19
N ARG A 308 12.10 17.22 3.69
CA ARG A 308 11.31 17.17 4.93
C ARG A 308 12.13 17.58 6.16
N GLN A 309 13.42 17.22 6.22
CA GLN A 309 14.32 17.66 7.28
C GLN A 309 14.58 19.17 7.22
N LEU A 310 14.76 19.74 6.03
CA LEU A 310 14.91 21.19 5.86
C LEU A 310 13.64 21.94 6.28
N ILE A 311 12.45 21.41 5.95
CA ILE A 311 11.17 21.94 6.45
C ILE A 311 11.18 21.93 7.97
N LYS A 312 11.48 20.79 8.62
CA LYS A 312 11.54 20.68 10.09
C LYS A 312 12.48 21.70 10.71
N ASN A 313 13.67 21.88 10.12
CA ASN A 313 14.72 22.75 10.63
C ASN A 313 14.51 24.24 10.27
N SER A 314 13.40 24.59 9.61
CA SER A 314 13.09 25.95 9.15
C SER A 314 14.11 26.54 8.16
N ASP A 315 14.83 25.69 7.43
CA ASP A 315 15.83 26.09 6.46
C ASP A 315 15.28 26.00 5.03
N LEU A 316 14.52 27.04 4.64
CA LEU A 316 13.80 27.06 3.36
C LEU A 316 14.67 27.43 2.16
N LYS A 317 15.84 28.07 2.38
CA LYS A 317 16.68 28.57 1.28
C LYS A 317 17.18 27.42 0.41
N ASP A 318 17.64 26.36 1.06
CA ASP A 318 18.21 25.18 0.42
C ASP A 318 17.16 24.26 -0.23
N ILE A 319 15.88 24.40 0.09
CA ILE A 319 14.83 23.57 -0.51
C ILE A 319 14.67 23.86 -2.01
N SER A 320 14.87 25.12 -2.42
CA SER A 320 14.69 25.57 -3.80
C SER A 320 15.61 24.86 -4.81
N THR A 321 16.75 24.32 -4.35
CA THR A 321 17.69 23.54 -5.18
C THR A 321 17.31 22.06 -5.27
N LEU A 322 16.36 21.59 -4.45
CA LEU A 322 15.96 20.18 -4.36
C LEU A 322 14.62 19.89 -5.05
N VAL A 323 13.77 20.91 -5.23
CA VAL A 323 12.39 20.74 -5.69
C VAL A 323 12.05 21.67 -6.85
N PRO A 324 11.11 21.29 -7.74
CA PRO A 324 10.62 22.20 -8.78
C PRO A 324 9.92 23.42 -8.16
N PRO A 325 9.81 24.55 -8.88
CA PRO A 325 9.11 25.74 -8.40
C PRO A 325 7.68 25.48 -7.90
N THR A 326 6.97 24.54 -8.52
CA THR A 326 5.61 24.13 -8.12
C THR A 326 5.57 23.56 -6.70
N THR A 327 6.55 22.73 -6.34
CA THR A 327 6.68 22.19 -4.98
C THR A 327 7.15 23.26 -4.01
N MET A 328 8.08 24.12 -4.42
CA MET A 328 8.57 25.21 -3.56
C MET A 328 7.45 26.17 -3.17
N ASN A 329 6.62 26.56 -4.14
CA ASN A 329 5.46 27.43 -3.91
C ASN A 329 4.48 26.80 -2.92
N PHE A 330 4.15 25.52 -3.11
CA PHE A 330 3.28 24.79 -2.18
C PHE A 330 3.85 24.77 -0.75
N ILE A 331 5.16 24.50 -0.60
CA ILE A 331 5.82 24.48 0.72
C ILE A 331 5.72 25.85 1.38
N ASN A 332 5.96 26.94 0.64
CA ASN A 332 5.86 28.30 1.17
C ASN A 332 4.43 28.64 1.62
N GLU A 333 3.43 28.32 0.79
CA GLU A 333 2.01 28.57 1.08
C GLU A 333 1.48 27.75 2.26
N ASN A 334 2.01 26.53 2.45
CA ASN A 334 1.51 25.57 3.45
C ASN A 334 2.51 25.32 4.59
N TYR A 335 3.51 26.19 4.77
CA TYR A 335 4.63 25.95 5.67
C TYR A 335 4.19 25.67 7.11
N GLN A 336 3.26 26.48 7.64
CA GLN A 336 2.75 26.31 9.00
C GLN A 336 2.01 24.99 9.19
N ILE A 337 1.20 24.58 8.20
CA ILE A 337 0.48 23.31 8.22
C ILE A 337 1.47 22.13 8.21
N LEU A 338 2.54 22.22 7.43
CA LEU A 338 3.58 21.18 7.39
C LEU A 338 4.33 21.10 8.73
N GLN A 339 4.65 22.23 9.35
CA GLN A 339 5.25 22.29 10.69
C GLN A 339 4.33 21.68 11.77
N GLU A 340 3.04 21.97 11.75
CA GLU A 340 2.07 21.37 12.66
C GLU A 340 1.99 19.85 12.52
N ARG A 341 1.98 19.35 11.28
CA ARG A 341 2.01 17.90 11.01
C ARG A 341 3.26 17.25 11.59
N ILE A 342 4.42 17.87 11.46
CA ILE A 342 5.68 17.38 12.06
C ILE A 342 5.56 17.34 13.59
N LYS A 343 5.03 18.41 14.21
CA LYS A 343 4.82 18.47 15.67
C LYS A 343 3.85 17.39 16.17
N LYS A 344 2.89 16.98 15.34
CA LYS A 344 1.96 15.86 15.62
C LYS A 344 2.58 14.47 15.40
N GLY A 345 3.88 14.39 15.10
CA GLY A 345 4.60 13.13 15.00
C GLY A 345 4.58 12.48 13.61
N MET A 346 4.24 13.22 12.55
CA MET A 346 4.31 12.68 11.18
C MET A 346 5.74 12.27 10.83
N ASN A 347 5.88 11.08 10.23
CA ASN A 347 7.18 10.54 9.85
C ASN A 347 7.82 11.40 8.74
N ILE A 348 9.09 11.76 8.95
CA ILE A 348 9.90 12.55 8.02
C ILE A 348 11.20 11.85 7.59
N ASP A 349 11.56 10.71 8.20
CA ASP A 349 12.84 10.02 7.97
C ASP A 349 12.77 8.99 6.82
N GLY A 350 11.59 8.77 6.25
CA GLY A 350 11.39 7.82 5.15
C GLY A 350 10.06 7.98 4.42
N ASN A 351 9.79 7.05 3.51
CA ASN A 351 8.47 6.87 2.91
C ASN A 351 7.59 5.96 3.77
#